data_AF-E5X1A9-F1
#
_entry.id   AF-E5X1A9-F1
#
_cell.length_a   1.000
_cell.length_b   1.000
_cell.length_c   1.000
_cell.angle_alpha   90.00
_cell.angle_beta   90.00
_cell.angle_gamma   90.00
#
_symmetry.space_group_name_H-M   'P 1'
#
loop_
_entity.id
_entity.type
_entity.pdbx_description
1 polymer ?
#
loop_
_entity_poly.entity_id
_entity_poly.type
_entity_poly.pdbx_seq_one_letter_code
_entity_poly.pdbx_strand_id
1 'polypeptide(L)'
;MQIDVWSSLMGMEEREIAEVYGKYLSPQELQTLQDIAKEIKCIDFGNNKGRIDYLDFKLVEIMATLAVSSPDFEKKYFRSENPVNHTDFYNLGYQTAVDFIGLDKHRDFLLAMVDEFDTVYLGRLIQYQEGADIRMSLSEWDFYDILEAMSPREVSQLMELLGVDRKAKHKLEKCVSKKEIEAFVNILSSLSPTGYETAAATTKLWYEITLLKKAIPNLLEDTADNRCITDTLYSIIEDRHVNSDSMTVEMVYSMDEEPIAPFQIASLNYHLIYQRISTLYAVLIFLHNNLQYCSTNVESVKRIRRCISVWEYAEELEKWILEEKIDPFGYADSVESLENFKKEFLAELNIPKSIGKEKKSNEYFCYASGKKEIDEVECRKLYKALADERLLEWNEETCFSFMYRMCPSYTPKKDTPSPIIWLGTTRELFNLIWEYYEGSTKIWEKTRKFFHNINGIPPKINGAKNQAISPSARMQRIFDSLK
;
A
#
# COMPACT_ATOMS: atom_id res chain seq x y z
N MET A 1 17.94 -14.67 -13.98
CA MET A 1 16.69 -15.44 -14.16
C MET A 1 15.45 -14.55 -14.20
N GLN A 2 15.54 -13.22 -13.94
CA GLN A 2 14.41 -12.27 -14.02
C GLN A 2 14.42 -11.36 -15.27
N ILE A 3 15.59 -10.96 -15.80
CA ILE A 3 15.68 -10.33 -17.14
C ILE A 3 14.96 -11.20 -18.20
N ASP A 4 15.16 -12.53 -18.17
CA ASP A 4 14.47 -13.47 -19.07
C ASP A 4 12.95 -13.50 -18.83
N VAL A 5 12.46 -13.17 -17.64
CA VAL A 5 11.02 -13.13 -17.33
C VAL A 5 10.39 -11.90 -17.98
N TRP A 6 10.98 -10.71 -17.86
CA TRP A 6 10.45 -9.50 -18.49
C TRP A 6 10.60 -9.48 -20.01
N SER A 7 11.77 -9.91 -20.51
CA SER A 7 12.02 -10.04 -21.95
C SER A 7 11.22 -11.18 -22.59
N SER A 8 10.92 -12.28 -21.86
CA SER A 8 10.01 -13.33 -22.36
C SER A 8 8.52 -13.00 -22.18
N LEU A 9 8.12 -12.27 -21.14
CA LEU A 9 6.73 -11.81 -20.92
C LEU A 9 6.28 -10.81 -21.99
N MET A 10 7.20 -10.02 -22.54
CA MET A 10 6.86 -8.88 -23.42
C MET A 10 7.46 -8.99 -24.83
N GLY A 11 8.39 -9.92 -25.07
CA GLY A 11 8.88 -10.28 -26.39
C GLY A 11 9.52 -9.13 -27.18
N MET A 12 10.32 -8.26 -26.55
CA MET A 12 10.93 -7.10 -27.22
C MET A 12 12.41 -6.90 -26.90
N GLU A 13 13.13 -6.29 -27.85
CA GLU A 13 14.42 -5.62 -27.62
C GLU A 13 14.17 -4.16 -27.16
N GLU A 14 14.83 -3.72 -26.09
CA GLU A 14 14.70 -2.39 -25.47
C GLU A 14 14.95 -1.22 -26.44
N ARG A 15 15.68 -1.49 -27.53
CA ARG A 15 15.91 -0.54 -28.64
C ARG A 15 14.63 -0.18 -29.37
N GLU A 16 13.73 -1.14 -29.61
CA GLU A 16 12.45 -0.86 -30.27
C GLU A 16 11.57 0.02 -29.38
N ILE A 17 11.63 -0.17 -28.05
CA ILE A 17 10.89 0.69 -27.09
C ILE A 17 11.42 2.13 -27.16
N ALA A 18 12.74 2.31 -27.13
CA ALA A 18 13.35 3.64 -27.20
C ALA A 18 13.03 4.35 -28.53
N GLU A 19 13.04 3.63 -29.65
CA GLU A 19 12.76 4.18 -30.98
C GLU A 19 11.29 4.54 -31.19
N VAL A 20 10.36 3.66 -30.75
CA VAL A 20 8.92 3.82 -31.02
C VAL A 20 8.23 4.68 -29.96
N TYR A 21 8.61 4.52 -28.69
CA TYR A 21 7.92 5.13 -27.55
C TYR A 21 8.75 6.18 -26.80
N GLY A 22 10.01 6.41 -27.17
CA GLY A 22 10.90 7.37 -26.49
C GLY A 22 10.36 8.81 -26.40
N LYS A 23 9.42 9.20 -27.27
CA LYS A 23 8.73 10.50 -27.20
C LYS A 23 7.81 10.68 -25.99
N TYR A 24 7.44 9.58 -25.32
CA TYR A 24 6.60 9.58 -24.11
C TYR A 24 7.41 9.53 -22.82
N LEU A 25 8.74 9.47 -22.91
CA LEU A 25 9.66 9.37 -21.78
C LEU A 25 10.35 10.72 -21.53
N SER A 26 10.67 10.99 -20.27
CA SER A 26 11.59 12.08 -19.93
C SER A 26 12.99 11.81 -20.52
N PRO A 27 13.83 12.84 -20.70
CA PRO A 27 15.20 12.66 -21.16
C PRO A 27 16.02 11.70 -20.28
N GLN A 28 15.74 11.67 -18.98
CA GLN A 28 16.41 10.79 -18.03
C GLN A 28 15.95 9.33 -18.20
N GLU A 29 14.65 9.08 -18.30
CA GLU A 29 14.12 7.73 -18.54
C GLU A 29 14.58 7.17 -19.90
N LEU A 30 14.62 8.01 -20.93
CA LEU A 30 15.13 7.61 -22.25
C LEU A 30 16.62 7.26 -22.20
N GLN A 31 17.41 8.01 -21.44
CA GLN A 31 18.83 7.72 -21.24
C GLN A 31 19.01 6.40 -20.48
N THR A 32 18.27 6.20 -19.39
CA THR A 32 18.26 4.94 -18.61
C THR A 32 17.88 3.75 -19.50
N LEU A 33 16.84 3.87 -20.33
CA LEU A 33 16.43 2.83 -21.27
C LEU A 33 17.54 2.49 -22.29
N GLN A 34 18.22 3.52 -22.80
CA GLN A 34 19.36 3.33 -23.72
C GLN A 34 20.55 2.67 -23.03
N ASP A 35 20.78 2.92 -21.75
CA ASP A 35 21.87 2.33 -20.98
C ASP A 35 21.55 0.87 -20.61
N ILE A 36 20.31 0.56 -20.23
CA ILE A 36 19.79 -0.82 -20.12
C ILE A 36 20.05 -1.59 -21.43
N ALA A 37 19.67 -1.02 -22.57
CA ALA A 37 19.82 -1.65 -23.89
C ALA A 37 21.28 -1.86 -24.33
N LYS A 38 22.24 -1.10 -23.79
CA LYS A 38 23.68 -1.29 -24.03
C LYS A 38 24.26 -2.34 -23.10
N GLU A 39 23.84 -2.35 -21.84
CA GLU A 39 24.44 -3.18 -20.80
C GLU A 39 24.02 -4.64 -20.89
N ILE A 40 22.76 -4.94 -21.23
CA ILE A 40 22.27 -6.32 -21.41
C ILE A 40 23.11 -7.13 -22.43
N LYS A 41 23.79 -6.45 -23.37
CA LYS A 41 24.67 -7.10 -24.37
C LYS A 41 26.07 -7.47 -23.86
N CYS A 42 26.43 -7.14 -22.62
CA CYS A 42 27.81 -7.23 -22.11
C CYS A 42 27.95 -7.92 -20.75
N ILE A 43 26.91 -8.57 -20.22
CA ILE A 43 26.93 -9.09 -18.84
C ILE A 43 27.56 -10.48 -18.74
N ASP A 44 28.61 -10.58 -17.92
CA ASP A 44 29.05 -11.82 -17.28
C ASP A 44 28.27 -11.97 -15.95
N PHE A 45 27.35 -12.92 -15.89
CA PHE A 45 26.26 -13.00 -14.90
C PHE A 45 26.73 -13.20 -13.45
N GLY A 46 27.99 -13.59 -13.21
CA GLY A 46 28.50 -13.92 -11.88
C GLY A 46 28.83 -12.73 -10.98
N ASN A 47 29.28 -11.59 -11.52
CA ASN A 47 29.86 -10.49 -10.73
C ASN A 47 28.98 -9.23 -10.61
N ASN A 48 27.82 -9.16 -11.29
CA ASN A 48 27.05 -7.92 -11.47
C ASN A 48 25.58 -8.00 -11.01
N LYS A 49 25.22 -8.95 -10.13
CA LYS A 49 23.83 -9.21 -9.70
C LYS A 49 23.09 -7.94 -9.24
N GLY A 50 23.67 -7.14 -8.34
CA GLY A 50 23.03 -5.92 -7.85
C GLY A 50 22.75 -4.85 -8.93
N ARG A 51 23.58 -4.80 -9.99
CA ARG A 51 23.37 -3.90 -11.14
C ARG A 51 22.24 -4.40 -12.04
N ILE A 52 22.12 -5.72 -12.21
CA ILE A 52 21.02 -6.33 -12.97
C ILE A 52 19.68 -6.01 -12.31
N ASP A 53 19.58 -6.18 -11.00
CA ASP A 53 18.32 -5.96 -10.28
C ASP A 53 17.90 -4.47 -10.30
N TYR A 54 18.86 -3.54 -10.27
CA TYR A 54 18.60 -2.11 -10.47
C TYR A 54 18.04 -1.82 -11.88
N LEU A 55 18.64 -2.39 -12.91
CA LEU A 55 18.19 -2.19 -14.30
C LEU A 55 16.81 -2.82 -14.53
N ASP A 56 16.53 -3.98 -13.93
CA ASP A 56 15.21 -4.62 -13.95
C ASP A 56 14.16 -3.72 -13.28
N PHE A 57 14.47 -3.15 -12.11
CA PHE A 57 13.59 -2.21 -11.44
C PHE A 57 13.31 -0.96 -12.29
N LYS A 58 14.35 -0.35 -12.88
CA LYS A 58 14.18 0.81 -13.77
C LYS A 58 13.39 0.49 -15.03
N LEU A 59 13.52 -0.71 -15.58
CA LEU A 59 12.73 -1.14 -16.73
C LEU A 59 11.23 -1.21 -16.37
N VAL A 60 10.90 -1.77 -15.21
CA VAL A 60 9.52 -1.81 -14.69
C VAL A 60 8.91 -0.42 -14.57
N GLU A 61 9.64 0.54 -13.98
CA GLU A 61 9.18 1.93 -13.85
C GLU A 61 8.87 2.56 -15.22
N ILE A 62 9.78 2.41 -16.17
CA ILE A 62 9.61 2.93 -17.54
C ILE A 62 8.39 2.30 -18.22
N MET A 63 8.19 1.00 -18.06
CA MET A 63 7.03 0.30 -18.64
C MET A 63 5.71 0.76 -18.03
N ALA A 64 5.67 1.00 -16.72
CA ALA A 64 4.50 1.56 -16.04
C ALA A 64 4.17 2.97 -16.56
N THR A 65 5.19 3.82 -16.71
CA THR A 65 5.04 5.16 -17.32
C THR A 65 4.51 5.08 -18.74
N LEU A 66 5.04 4.18 -19.58
CA LEU A 66 4.61 4.00 -20.96
C LEU A 66 3.18 3.48 -21.07
N ALA A 67 2.77 2.53 -20.22
CA ALA A 67 1.41 2.01 -20.21
C ALA A 67 0.38 3.13 -19.91
N VAL A 68 0.67 3.98 -18.93
CA VAL A 68 -0.19 5.13 -18.59
C VAL A 68 -0.18 6.19 -19.70
N SER A 69 0.99 6.46 -20.30
CA SER A 69 1.18 7.60 -21.22
C SER A 69 0.89 7.29 -22.69
N SER A 70 0.83 6.02 -23.08
CA SER A 70 0.66 5.57 -24.47
C SER A 70 -0.41 4.49 -24.60
N PRO A 71 -1.62 4.82 -25.08
CA PRO A 71 -2.69 3.85 -25.31
C PRO A 71 -2.31 2.74 -26.30
N ASP A 72 -1.44 3.05 -27.27
CA ASP A 72 -0.94 2.06 -28.23
C ASP A 72 0.03 1.07 -27.58
N PHE A 73 0.80 1.51 -26.58
CA PHE A 73 1.64 0.64 -25.77
C PHE A 73 0.76 -0.27 -24.91
N GLU A 74 -0.16 0.30 -24.13
CA GLU A 74 -1.07 -0.49 -23.27
C GLU A 74 -1.82 -1.56 -24.07
N LYS A 75 -2.39 -1.18 -25.21
CA LYS A 75 -3.14 -2.11 -26.05
C LYS A 75 -2.27 -3.23 -26.61
N LYS A 76 -1.03 -2.93 -27.02
CA LYS A 76 -0.11 -3.91 -27.62
C LYS A 76 0.32 -4.97 -26.61
N TYR A 77 0.48 -4.62 -25.33
CA TYR A 77 1.09 -5.51 -24.33
C TYR A 77 0.12 -6.06 -23.28
N PHE A 78 -0.88 -5.27 -22.89
CA PHE A 78 -1.84 -5.64 -21.85
C PHE A 78 -3.20 -6.06 -22.42
N ARG A 79 -3.43 -5.94 -23.73
CA ARG A 79 -4.70 -6.31 -24.40
C ARG A 79 -4.53 -7.16 -25.67
N SER A 80 -3.38 -7.83 -25.83
CA SER A 80 -3.10 -8.73 -26.96
C SER A 80 -3.76 -10.11 -26.81
N GLU A 81 -3.53 -11.05 -27.74
CA GLU A 81 -4.12 -12.40 -27.67
C GLU A 81 -3.64 -13.23 -26.46
N ASN A 82 -2.47 -12.88 -25.88
CA ASN A 82 -1.95 -13.43 -24.62
C ASN A 82 -1.49 -12.27 -23.71
N PRO A 83 -2.42 -11.53 -23.09
CA PRO A 83 -2.08 -10.29 -22.40
C PRO A 83 -1.41 -10.55 -21.05
N VAL A 84 -0.42 -9.73 -20.70
CA VAL A 84 0.03 -9.62 -19.30
C VAL A 84 -1.09 -8.95 -18.51
N ASN A 85 -1.54 -9.58 -17.42
CA ASN A 85 -2.57 -9.00 -16.56
C ASN A 85 -2.00 -7.76 -15.83
N HIS A 86 -2.77 -6.67 -15.77
CA HIS A 86 -2.36 -5.44 -15.08
C HIS A 86 -2.03 -5.67 -13.59
N THR A 87 -2.78 -6.53 -12.91
CA THR A 87 -2.55 -6.88 -11.50
C THR A 87 -1.25 -7.66 -11.34
N ASP A 88 -0.99 -8.61 -12.23
CA ASP A 88 0.24 -9.40 -12.21
C ASP A 88 1.46 -8.52 -12.50
N PHE A 89 1.34 -7.58 -13.45
CA PHE A 89 2.38 -6.58 -13.72
C PHE A 89 2.68 -5.71 -12.50
N TYR A 90 1.64 -5.18 -11.84
CA TYR A 90 1.80 -4.35 -10.64
C TYR A 90 2.47 -5.12 -9.50
N ASN A 91 2.02 -6.35 -9.24
CA ASN A 91 2.60 -7.21 -8.20
C ASN A 91 4.05 -7.60 -8.51
N LEU A 92 4.35 -7.99 -9.76
CA LEU A 92 5.71 -8.34 -10.19
C LEU A 92 6.63 -7.11 -10.18
N GLY A 93 6.08 -5.93 -10.49
CA GLY A 93 6.81 -4.68 -10.41
C GLY A 93 7.25 -4.36 -8.99
N TYR A 94 6.33 -4.50 -8.01
CA TYR A 94 6.69 -4.35 -6.60
C TYR A 94 7.57 -5.47 -6.07
N GLN A 95 7.45 -6.71 -6.57
CA GLN A 95 8.40 -7.77 -6.26
C GLN A 95 9.81 -7.39 -6.72
N THR A 96 9.95 -6.83 -7.92
CA THR A 96 11.24 -6.37 -8.46
C THR A 96 11.81 -5.22 -7.60
N ALA A 97 10.95 -4.33 -7.11
CA ALA A 97 11.34 -3.27 -6.18
C ALA A 97 11.84 -3.85 -4.85
N VAL A 98 11.11 -4.84 -4.28
CA VAL A 98 11.53 -5.57 -3.06
C VAL A 98 12.87 -6.27 -3.28
N ASP A 99 13.05 -6.93 -4.42
CA ASP A 99 14.31 -7.59 -4.75
C ASP A 99 15.44 -6.56 -4.81
N PHE A 100 15.24 -5.40 -5.45
CA PHE A 100 16.23 -4.33 -5.55
C PHE A 100 16.70 -3.83 -4.18
N ILE A 101 15.79 -3.56 -3.23
CA ILE A 101 16.11 -3.11 -1.87
C ILE A 101 16.27 -4.27 -0.86
N GLY A 102 16.27 -5.52 -1.34
CA GLY A 102 16.07 -6.70 -0.51
C GLY A 102 17.09 -6.89 0.62
N LEU A 103 16.62 -7.44 1.74
CA LEU A 103 17.38 -7.59 2.99
C LEU A 103 18.69 -8.37 2.80
N ASP A 104 18.67 -9.44 1.99
CA ASP A 104 19.84 -10.29 1.73
C ASP A 104 21.01 -9.53 1.09
N LYS A 105 20.70 -8.55 0.24
CA LYS A 105 21.71 -7.74 -0.48
C LYS A 105 22.39 -6.74 0.44
N HIS A 106 21.67 -6.32 1.48
CA HIS A 106 22.13 -5.36 2.47
C HIS A 106 22.39 -6.03 3.83
N ARG A 107 22.65 -7.35 3.83
CA ARG A 107 23.00 -8.13 5.04
C ARG A 107 24.17 -7.53 5.81
N ASP A 108 25.17 -6.99 5.09
CA ASP A 108 26.34 -6.33 5.72
C ASP A 108 25.92 -5.11 6.56
N PHE A 109 25.02 -4.29 6.01
CA PHE A 109 24.44 -3.14 6.69
C PHE A 109 23.62 -3.58 7.91
N LEU A 110 22.71 -4.55 7.72
CA LEU A 110 21.84 -5.06 8.78
C LEU A 110 22.63 -5.69 9.94
N LEU A 111 23.66 -6.48 9.65
CA LEU A 111 24.56 -7.03 10.68
C LEU A 111 25.33 -5.93 11.41
N ALA A 112 25.83 -4.93 10.68
CA ALA A 112 26.54 -3.82 11.30
C ALA A 112 25.63 -2.99 12.22
N MET A 113 24.34 -2.83 11.88
CA MET A 113 23.33 -2.21 12.75
C MET A 113 23.14 -3.00 14.05
N VAL A 114 23.04 -4.33 13.99
CA VAL A 114 22.93 -5.19 15.18
C VAL A 114 24.18 -5.03 16.07
N ASP A 115 25.37 -5.08 15.46
CA ASP A 115 26.63 -4.91 16.19
C ASP A 115 26.74 -3.52 16.86
N GLU A 116 26.24 -2.46 16.21
CA GLU A 116 26.16 -1.12 16.80
C GLU A 116 25.22 -1.14 18.00
N PHE A 117 23.98 -1.63 17.80
CA PHE A 117 22.97 -1.68 18.84
C PHE A 117 23.45 -2.43 20.08
N ASP A 118 24.16 -3.55 19.93
CA ASP A 118 24.69 -4.35 21.04
C ASP A 118 25.67 -3.60 21.94
N THR A 119 26.25 -2.52 21.43
CA THR A 119 27.17 -1.67 22.21
C THR A 119 26.53 -0.39 22.75
N VAL A 120 25.25 -0.17 22.46
CA VAL A 120 24.44 0.89 23.06
C VAL A 120 23.78 0.35 24.33
N TYR A 121 23.95 1.07 25.44
CA TYR A 121 23.32 0.76 26.72
C TYR A 121 22.40 1.91 27.14
N LEU A 122 21.25 1.59 27.73
CA LEU A 122 20.23 2.57 28.16
C LEU A 122 20.82 3.74 28.96
N GLY A 123 21.76 3.48 29.87
CA GLY A 123 22.40 4.55 30.66
C GLY A 123 23.18 5.58 29.82
N ARG A 124 23.81 5.15 28.71
CA ARG A 124 24.47 6.09 27.78
C ARG A 124 23.45 6.84 26.93
N LEU A 125 22.39 6.17 26.49
CA LEU A 125 21.31 6.81 25.76
C LEU A 125 20.68 7.93 26.60
N ILE A 126 20.42 7.66 27.88
CA ILE A 126 19.93 8.65 28.85
C ILE A 126 20.86 9.88 28.91
N GLN A 127 22.16 9.66 29.12
CA GLN A 127 23.15 10.75 29.20
C GLN A 127 23.21 11.59 27.92
N TYR A 128 23.02 10.97 26.76
CA TYR A 128 23.02 11.66 25.48
C TYR A 128 21.74 12.50 25.29
N GLN A 129 20.59 11.98 25.72
CA GLN A 129 19.29 12.64 25.61
C GLN A 129 19.14 13.84 26.55
N GLU A 130 19.82 13.87 27.70
CA GLU A 130 19.85 15.04 28.60
C GLU A 130 20.39 16.33 27.93
N GLY A 131 21.08 16.20 26.77
CA GLY A 131 21.59 17.32 25.99
C GLY A 131 20.82 17.66 24.70
N ALA A 132 19.77 16.90 24.35
CA ALA A 132 19.03 17.03 23.08
C ALA A 132 17.59 17.53 23.31
N ASP A 133 17.11 18.51 22.52
CA ASP A 133 15.70 18.96 22.54
C ASP A 133 14.85 18.01 21.67
N ILE A 134 14.71 16.75 22.11
CA ILE A 134 13.82 15.78 21.46
C ILE A 134 12.44 15.90 22.07
N ARG A 135 11.46 16.27 21.24
CA ARG A 135 10.04 16.32 21.60
C ARG A 135 9.30 15.23 20.85
N MET A 136 8.81 14.23 21.57
CA MET A 136 7.96 13.19 21.01
C MET A 136 6.69 13.08 21.83
N SER A 137 5.56 13.31 21.16
CA SER A 137 4.22 13.11 21.71
C SER A 137 3.92 11.62 21.85
N LEU A 138 4.14 11.05 23.03
CA LEU A 138 3.66 9.72 23.41
C LEU A 138 2.57 9.88 24.48
N SER A 139 1.43 9.22 24.31
CA SER A 139 0.38 9.23 25.33
C SER A 139 0.84 8.50 26.60
N GLU A 140 0.31 8.84 27.78
CA GLU A 140 0.67 8.14 29.02
C GLU A 140 0.29 6.65 28.98
N TRP A 141 -0.71 6.32 28.16
CA TRP A 141 -1.16 4.95 27.91
C TRP A 141 -0.11 4.18 27.10
N ASP A 142 0.36 4.75 25.98
CA ASP A 142 1.39 4.12 25.16
C ASP A 142 2.73 4.03 25.92
N PHE A 143 3.05 5.05 26.71
CA PHE A 143 4.22 5.04 27.58
C PHE A 143 4.18 3.87 28.56
N TYR A 144 3.05 3.66 29.21
CA TYR A 144 2.85 2.51 30.10
C TYR A 144 3.01 1.18 29.38
N ASP A 145 2.36 1.04 28.22
CA ASP A 145 2.35 -0.20 27.47
C ASP A 145 3.76 -0.62 27.03
N ILE A 146 4.58 0.34 26.58
CA ILE A 146 5.99 0.09 26.27
C ILE A 146 6.77 -0.34 27.51
N LEU A 147 6.58 0.32 28.65
CA LEU A 147 7.27 -0.01 29.90
C LEU A 147 6.90 -1.41 30.42
N GLU A 148 5.68 -1.89 30.18
CA GLU A 148 5.26 -3.24 30.55
C GLU A 148 6.08 -4.32 29.82
N ALA A 149 6.56 -4.03 28.61
CA ALA A 149 7.40 -4.94 27.83
C ALA A 149 8.89 -4.93 28.26
N MET A 150 9.30 -4.04 29.17
CA MET A 150 10.68 -3.85 29.59
C MET A 150 11.03 -4.58 30.89
N SER A 151 12.33 -4.77 31.13
CA SER A 151 12.80 -5.33 32.40
C SER A 151 12.60 -4.34 33.56
N PRO A 152 12.44 -4.82 34.81
CA PRO A 152 12.29 -3.94 35.98
C PRO A 152 13.44 -2.95 36.16
N ARG A 153 14.64 -3.33 35.71
CA ARG A 153 15.81 -2.45 35.75
C ARG A 153 15.67 -1.27 34.79
N GLU A 154 15.26 -1.54 33.54
CA GLU A 154 15.05 -0.51 32.52
C GLU A 154 13.93 0.44 32.94
N VAL A 155 12.81 -0.11 33.41
CA VAL A 155 11.69 0.69 33.95
C VAL A 155 12.20 1.62 35.05
N SER A 156 12.98 1.12 36.01
CA SER A 156 13.50 1.96 37.10
C SER A 156 14.42 3.07 36.61
N GLN A 157 15.25 2.83 35.58
CA GLN A 157 16.13 3.86 35.00
C GLN A 157 15.34 4.92 34.23
N LEU A 158 14.36 4.50 33.42
CA LEU A 158 13.50 5.42 32.65
C LEU A 158 12.61 6.27 33.58
N MET A 159 12.15 5.71 34.69
CA MET A 159 11.38 6.44 35.71
C MET A 159 12.20 7.54 36.41
N GLU A 160 13.53 7.48 36.42
CA GLU A 160 14.37 8.55 36.98
C GLU A 160 14.28 9.83 36.16
N LEU A 161 14.12 9.70 34.84
CA LEU A 161 14.00 10.82 33.91
C LEU A 161 12.78 11.70 34.21
N LEU A 162 11.72 11.14 34.80
CA LEU A 162 10.51 11.88 35.14
C LEU A 162 10.77 13.00 36.16
N GLY A 163 11.87 12.92 36.94
CA GLY A 163 12.20 13.94 37.95
C GLY A 163 11.21 13.98 39.13
N VAL A 164 10.47 12.90 39.36
CA VAL A 164 9.50 12.80 40.46
C VAL A 164 10.17 12.38 41.78
N ASP A 165 9.50 12.64 42.91
CA ASP A 165 10.02 12.21 44.21
C ASP A 165 10.09 10.67 44.33
N ARG A 166 10.90 10.20 45.28
CA ARG A 166 11.14 8.76 45.50
C ARG A 166 9.86 7.95 45.78
N LYS A 167 8.86 8.55 46.41
CA LYS A 167 7.59 7.89 46.76
C LYS A 167 6.69 7.76 45.53
N ALA A 168 6.64 8.80 44.68
CA ALA A 168 5.94 8.79 43.40
C ALA A 168 6.58 7.79 42.44
N LYS A 169 7.92 7.81 42.30
CA LYS A 169 8.68 6.83 41.49
C LYS A 169 8.33 5.40 41.87
N HIS A 170 8.42 5.07 43.17
CA HIS A 170 8.15 3.72 43.65
C HIS A 170 6.70 3.28 43.42
N LYS A 171 5.73 4.21 43.46
CA LYS A 171 4.34 3.90 43.12
C LYS A 171 4.18 3.59 41.64
N LEU A 172 4.77 4.39 40.75
CA LEU A 172 4.72 4.18 39.30
C LEU A 172 5.36 2.83 38.92
N GLU A 173 6.56 2.53 39.42
CA GLU A 173 7.23 1.24 39.24
C GLU A 173 6.35 0.06 39.70
N LYS A 174 5.68 0.23 40.85
CA LYS A 174 4.76 -0.77 41.38
C LYS A 174 3.55 -0.98 40.47
N CYS A 175 2.97 0.09 39.91
CA CYS A 175 1.86 0.00 38.98
C CYS A 175 2.24 -0.80 37.72
N VAL A 176 3.40 -0.53 37.13
CA VAL A 176 3.91 -1.33 35.99
C VAL A 176 4.07 -2.80 36.38
N SER A 177 4.72 -3.10 37.52
CA SER A 177 4.94 -4.49 37.96
C SER A 177 3.65 -5.26 38.24
N LYS A 178 2.58 -4.56 38.63
CA LYS A 178 1.29 -5.13 38.99
C LYS A 178 0.27 -5.09 37.86
N LYS A 179 0.65 -4.54 36.71
CA LYS A 179 -0.22 -4.35 35.56
C LYS A 179 -1.41 -3.40 35.81
N GLU A 180 -1.20 -2.34 36.60
CA GLU A 180 -2.25 -1.39 37.04
C GLU A 180 -2.23 -0.09 36.19
N ILE A 181 -2.64 -0.18 34.92
CA ILE A 181 -2.56 0.93 33.93
C ILE A 181 -3.31 2.20 34.35
N GLU A 182 -4.56 2.09 34.80
CA GLU A 182 -5.36 3.27 35.18
C GLU A 182 -4.74 4.02 36.37
N ALA A 183 -4.19 3.28 37.34
CA ALA A 183 -3.51 3.88 38.48
C ALA A 183 -2.23 4.60 38.05
N PHE A 184 -1.48 4.01 37.11
CA PHE A 184 -0.27 4.61 36.56
C PHE A 184 -0.57 5.93 35.83
N VAL A 185 -1.51 5.91 34.89
CA VAL A 185 -1.89 7.10 34.10
C VAL A 185 -2.40 8.21 35.01
N ASN A 186 -3.30 7.88 35.96
CA ASN A 186 -3.81 8.87 36.90
C ASN A 186 -2.71 9.52 37.76
N ILE A 187 -1.70 8.75 38.18
CA ILE A 187 -0.55 9.30 38.93
C ILE A 187 0.26 10.23 38.02
N LEU A 188 0.63 9.79 36.81
CA LEU A 188 1.42 10.61 35.88
C LEU A 188 0.71 11.91 35.52
N SER A 189 -0.54 11.85 35.08
CA SER A 189 -1.28 13.06 34.69
C SER A 189 -1.48 14.01 35.88
N SER A 190 -1.66 13.48 37.09
CA SER A 190 -1.75 14.32 38.30
C SER A 190 -0.44 15.02 38.68
N LEU A 191 0.70 14.36 38.45
CA LEU A 191 2.02 14.91 38.76
C LEU A 191 2.52 15.85 37.66
N SER A 192 2.12 15.62 36.40
CA SER A 192 2.57 16.35 35.22
C SER A 192 4.10 16.57 35.24
N PRO A 193 4.90 15.48 35.30
CA PRO A 193 6.34 15.58 35.51
C PRO A 193 7.03 16.36 34.39
N THR A 194 7.93 17.27 34.75
CA THR A 194 8.65 18.11 33.78
C THR A 194 9.55 17.29 32.84
N GLY A 195 9.98 16.11 33.28
CA GLY A 195 10.81 15.20 32.48
C GLY A 195 10.02 14.17 31.67
N TYR A 196 8.69 14.29 31.57
CA TYR A 196 7.85 13.32 30.85
C TYR A 196 8.27 13.12 29.41
N GLU A 197 8.41 14.21 28.64
CA GLU A 197 8.75 14.15 27.20
C GLU A 197 10.08 13.42 26.96
N THR A 198 11.11 13.74 27.75
CA THR A 198 12.42 13.07 27.65
C THR A 198 12.33 11.60 28.04
N ALA A 199 11.57 11.27 29.08
CA ALA A 199 11.34 9.89 29.50
C ALA A 199 10.62 9.08 28.41
N ALA A 200 9.55 9.65 27.84
CA ALA A 200 8.77 9.05 26.77
C ALA A 200 9.61 8.82 25.50
N ALA A 201 10.32 9.85 25.02
CA ALA A 201 11.18 9.75 23.85
C ALA A 201 12.29 8.70 24.04
N THR A 202 12.98 8.73 25.19
CA THR A 202 14.03 7.75 25.50
C THR A 202 13.49 6.33 25.58
N THR A 203 12.29 6.17 26.15
CA THR A 203 11.61 4.88 26.29
C THR A 203 11.25 4.31 24.92
N LYS A 204 10.67 5.12 24.04
CA LYS A 204 10.33 4.69 22.67
C LYS A 204 11.57 4.31 21.87
N LEU A 205 12.62 5.14 21.88
CA LEU A 205 13.89 4.82 21.20
C LEU A 205 14.51 3.52 21.74
N TRP A 206 14.54 3.33 23.06
CA TRP A 206 15.09 2.13 23.67
C TRP A 206 14.27 0.87 23.31
N TYR A 207 12.96 1.01 23.27
CA TYR A 207 12.06 -0.06 22.87
C TYR A 207 12.32 -0.52 21.43
N GLU A 208 12.40 0.44 20.49
CA GLU A 208 12.69 0.16 19.09
C GLU A 208 14.05 -0.51 18.89
N ILE A 209 15.10 -0.03 19.56
CA ILE A 209 16.42 -0.67 19.55
C ILE A 209 16.30 -2.13 19.99
N THR A 210 15.58 -2.38 21.08
CA THR A 210 15.42 -3.73 21.66
C THR A 210 14.65 -4.66 20.72
N LEU A 211 13.60 -4.14 20.10
CA LEU A 211 12.78 -4.87 19.14
C LEU A 211 13.59 -5.20 17.87
N LEU A 212 14.30 -4.22 17.30
CA LEU A 212 15.12 -4.40 16.10
C LEU A 212 16.29 -5.35 16.33
N LYS A 213 16.95 -5.28 17.49
CA LYS A 213 17.99 -6.24 17.90
C LYS A 213 17.50 -7.68 17.85
N LYS A 214 16.25 -7.93 18.25
CA LYS A 214 15.65 -9.26 18.25
C LYS A 214 15.20 -9.68 16.84
N ALA A 215 14.71 -8.74 16.05
CA ALA A 215 14.06 -9.04 14.80
C ALA A 215 15.03 -9.17 13.61
N ILE A 216 16.06 -8.33 13.52
CA ILE A 216 17.03 -8.36 12.41
C ILE A 216 17.74 -9.71 12.28
N PRO A 217 18.22 -10.37 13.36
CA PRO A 217 18.83 -11.69 13.25
C PRO A 217 17.90 -12.73 12.61
N ASN A 218 16.61 -12.72 12.95
CA ASN A 218 15.61 -13.63 12.38
C ASN A 218 15.40 -13.37 10.87
N LEU A 219 15.44 -12.09 10.46
CA LEU A 219 15.36 -11.70 9.04
C LEU A 219 16.57 -12.15 8.23
N LEU A 220 17.70 -12.41 8.89
CA LEU A 220 18.98 -12.75 8.26
C LEU A 220 19.34 -14.25 8.38
N GLU A 221 18.44 -15.08 8.93
CA GLU A 221 18.66 -16.52 9.00
C GLU A 221 18.59 -17.12 7.59
N ASP A 222 19.62 -17.90 7.21
CA ASP A 222 19.71 -18.50 5.87
C ASP A 222 18.57 -19.51 5.59
N THR A 223 17.80 -19.89 6.61
CA THR A 223 16.62 -20.78 6.55
C THR A 223 15.29 -20.05 6.68
N ALA A 224 15.28 -18.72 6.81
CA ALA A 224 14.04 -17.95 6.89
C ALA A 224 13.29 -18.07 5.56
N ASP A 225 12.07 -18.62 5.59
CA ASP A 225 11.20 -18.61 4.43
C ASP A 225 10.51 -17.24 4.29
N ASN A 226 9.91 -16.98 3.12
CA ASN A 226 9.22 -15.72 2.85
C ASN A 226 8.12 -15.43 3.88
N ARG A 227 7.52 -16.46 4.49
CA ARG A 227 6.50 -16.31 5.53
C ARG A 227 7.13 -15.80 6.83
N CYS A 228 8.25 -16.37 7.27
CA CYS A 228 8.98 -15.91 8.44
C CYS A 228 9.51 -14.48 8.30
N ILE A 229 10.02 -14.12 7.12
CA ILE A 229 10.44 -12.74 6.80
C ILE A 229 9.24 -11.80 6.90
N THR A 230 8.14 -12.19 6.28
CA THR A 230 6.89 -11.41 6.27
C THR A 230 6.33 -11.24 7.68
N ASP A 231 6.22 -12.32 8.46
CA ASP A 231 5.74 -12.31 9.85
C ASP A 231 6.66 -11.48 10.76
N THR A 232 7.98 -11.53 10.53
CA THR A 232 8.95 -10.74 11.29
C THR A 232 8.82 -9.26 10.94
N LEU A 233 8.74 -8.91 9.65
CA LEU A 233 8.47 -7.54 9.20
C LEU A 233 7.14 -7.03 9.77
N TYR A 234 6.08 -7.85 9.75
CA TYR A 234 4.80 -7.52 10.38
C TYR A 234 4.94 -7.32 11.88
N SER A 235 5.66 -8.18 12.60
CA SER A 235 5.85 -8.03 14.05
C SER A 235 6.63 -6.78 14.44
N ILE A 236 7.52 -6.28 13.58
CA ILE A 236 8.24 -5.03 13.80
C ILE A 236 7.33 -3.81 13.61
N ILE A 237 6.32 -3.95 12.73
CA ILE A 237 5.61 -2.82 12.12
C ILE A 237 4.17 -2.69 12.62
N GLU A 238 3.54 -3.80 13.01
CA GLU A 238 2.23 -3.83 13.68
C GLU A 238 2.35 -3.72 15.19
N ASP A 239 3.58 -3.62 15.71
CA ASP A 239 3.75 -3.14 17.06
C ASP A 239 3.12 -1.74 17.14
N ARG A 240 1.97 -1.66 17.81
CA ARG A 240 1.15 -0.45 17.97
C ARG A 240 1.94 0.75 18.51
N HIS A 241 3.12 0.51 19.09
CA HIS A 241 4.01 1.53 19.63
C HIS A 241 5.06 2.02 18.62
N VAL A 242 5.20 1.32 17.49
CA VAL A 242 6.05 1.65 16.33
C VAL A 242 5.22 2.25 15.19
N ASN A 243 3.97 1.79 14.95
CA ASN A 243 3.11 2.30 13.87
C ASN A 243 1.61 2.32 14.24
N SER A 244 0.88 3.39 13.88
CA SER A 244 -0.46 3.69 14.42
C SER A 244 -1.67 3.18 13.62
N ASP A 245 -1.49 2.44 12.52
CA ASP A 245 -2.61 1.99 11.67
C ASP A 245 -2.72 0.45 11.62
N SER A 246 -3.54 -0.11 12.51
CA SER A 246 -3.74 -1.56 12.71
C SER A 246 -4.77 -2.20 11.76
N MET A 247 -5.14 -1.57 10.64
CA MET A 247 -6.32 -1.98 9.86
C MET A 247 -6.03 -2.87 8.64
N THR A 248 -4.76 -3.16 8.33
CA THR A 248 -4.35 -3.76 7.04
C THR A 248 -4.17 -5.28 7.04
N VAL A 249 -4.23 -5.94 8.20
CA VAL A 249 -3.76 -7.32 8.40
C VAL A 249 -4.81 -8.38 8.04
N GLU A 250 -6.08 -8.12 8.35
CA GLU A 250 -7.17 -9.09 8.12
C GLU A 250 -7.45 -9.35 6.63
N MET A 251 -7.04 -8.46 5.72
CA MET A 251 -7.22 -8.67 4.27
C MET A 251 -6.15 -9.57 3.65
N VAL A 252 -4.96 -9.71 4.25
CA VAL A 252 -3.85 -10.50 3.67
C VAL A 252 -4.00 -11.99 3.97
N TYR A 253 -4.48 -12.34 5.17
CA TYR A 253 -4.66 -13.74 5.58
C TYR A 253 -5.89 -14.45 4.97
N SER A 254 -6.68 -13.76 4.15
CA SER A 254 -7.89 -14.34 3.51
C SER A 254 -7.69 -14.80 2.06
N MET A 255 -6.45 -14.79 1.55
CA MET A 255 -6.12 -15.24 0.19
C MET A 255 -5.42 -16.61 0.13
N ASP A 256 -5.47 -17.39 1.20
CA ASP A 256 -5.17 -18.82 1.15
C ASP A 256 -6.44 -19.58 0.73
N GLU A 257 -6.44 -20.03 -0.52
CA GLU A 257 -7.05 -21.26 -1.06
C GLU A 257 -7.54 -21.03 -2.50
N GLU A 258 -6.67 -21.24 -3.50
CA GLU A 258 -7.02 -22.03 -4.70
C GLU A 258 -5.76 -22.42 -5.51
N PRO A 259 -5.70 -23.63 -6.14
CA PRO A 259 -4.51 -24.07 -6.86
C PRO A 259 -4.54 -23.77 -8.38
N ILE A 260 -3.37 -23.32 -8.87
CA ILE A 260 -2.68 -23.67 -10.14
C ILE A 260 -2.99 -22.84 -11.42
N ALA A 261 -2.03 -21.95 -11.74
CA ALA A 261 -1.56 -21.64 -13.11
C ALA A 261 -0.02 -21.39 -13.10
N PRO A 262 0.72 -21.58 -14.21
CA PRO A 262 2.20 -21.64 -14.21
C PRO A 262 2.95 -20.33 -13.94
N PHE A 263 2.24 -19.22 -13.70
CA PHE A 263 2.81 -17.87 -13.59
C PHE A 263 2.25 -17.05 -12.42
N GLN A 264 1.49 -17.64 -11.50
CA GLN A 264 0.99 -16.91 -10.35
C GLN A 264 2.06 -16.84 -9.26
N ILE A 265 2.68 -15.66 -9.17
CA ILE A 265 3.46 -15.21 -8.02
C ILE A 265 2.58 -15.41 -6.78
N ALA A 266 3.16 -15.92 -5.68
CA ALA A 266 2.44 -16.08 -4.41
C ALA A 266 1.64 -14.82 -4.06
N SER A 267 0.46 -14.98 -3.46
CA SER A 267 -0.54 -13.96 -3.07
C SER A 267 -0.06 -12.98 -1.97
N LEU A 268 1.21 -12.59 -2.01
CA LEU A 268 1.83 -11.63 -1.11
C LEU A 268 1.62 -10.22 -1.65
N ASN A 269 1.23 -9.30 -0.78
CA ASN A 269 1.12 -7.88 -1.11
C ASN A 269 2.53 -7.24 -1.15
N TYR A 270 3.22 -7.38 -2.28
CA TYR A 270 4.60 -6.87 -2.43
C TYR A 270 4.71 -5.36 -2.28
N HIS A 271 3.66 -4.59 -2.57
CA HIS A 271 3.64 -3.15 -2.27
C HIS A 271 3.77 -2.91 -0.76
N LEU A 272 2.98 -3.62 0.05
CA LEU A 272 3.07 -3.51 1.50
C LEU A 272 4.44 -3.97 2.01
N ILE A 273 4.98 -5.07 1.47
CA ILE A 273 6.32 -5.56 1.82
C ILE A 273 7.40 -4.51 1.48
N TYR A 274 7.33 -3.90 0.29
CA TYR A 274 8.23 -2.83 -0.12
C TYR A 274 8.17 -1.66 0.87
N GLN A 275 6.98 -1.13 1.13
CA GLN A 275 6.75 -0.08 2.12
C GLN A 275 7.41 -0.41 3.46
N ARG A 276 7.25 -1.66 3.91
CA ARG A 276 7.74 -2.13 5.21
C ARG A 276 9.26 -2.24 5.27
N ILE A 277 9.90 -2.73 4.21
CA ILE A 277 11.36 -2.76 4.11
C ILE A 277 11.91 -1.33 4.06
N SER A 278 11.28 -0.43 3.31
CA SER A 278 11.63 1.00 3.27
C SER A 278 11.52 1.69 4.63
N THR A 279 10.43 1.45 5.39
CA THR A 279 10.29 1.93 6.77
C THR A 279 11.43 1.41 7.65
N LEU A 280 11.73 0.11 7.58
CA LEU A 280 12.81 -0.51 8.36
C LEU A 280 14.14 0.20 8.10
N TYR A 281 14.50 0.43 6.83
CA TYR A 281 15.73 1.13 6.50
C TYR A 281 15.74 2.58 6.99
N ALA A 282 14.62 3.30 6.88
CA ALA A 282 14.50 4.66 7.38
C ALA A 282 14.76 4.73 8.89
N VAL A 283 14.12 3.83 9.66
CA VAL A 283 14.32 3.71 11.10
C VAL A 283 15.77 3.35 11.44
N LEU A 284 16.38 2.40 10.74
CA LEU A 284 17.78 2.01 11.00
C LEU A 284 18.76 3.17 10.75
N ILE A 285 18.60 3.89 9.64
CA ILE A 285 19.45 5.04 9.32
C ILE A 285 19.24 6.18 10.32
N PHE A 286 17.99 6.44 10.72
CA PHE A 286 17.67 7.39 11.77
C PHE A 286 18.36 7.02 13.10
N LEU A 287 18.21 5.77 13.54
CA LEU A 287 18.82 5.28 14.77
C LEU A 287 20.34 5.36 14.70
N HIS A 288 20.98 4.97 13.59
CA HIS A 288 22.42 5.10 13.42
C HIS A 288 22.90 6.55 13.64
N ASN A 289 22.22 7.52 12.99
CA ASN A 289 22.57 8.93 13.10
C ASN A 289 22.48 9.45 14.55
N ASN A 290 21.52 8.95 15.33
CA ASN A 290 21.31 9.30 16.73
C ASN A 290 22.22 8.52 17.69
N LEU A 291 22.62 7.30 17.35
CA LEU A 291 23.30 6.37 18.28
C LEU A 291 24.80 6.26 18.06
N GLN A 292 25.34 6.70 16.92
CA GLN A 292 26.77 6.61 16.60
C GLN A 292 27.69 7.20 17.69
N TYR A 293 27.23 8.22 18.43
CA TYR A 293 27.98 8.85 19.53
C TYR A 293 27.82 8.10 20.86
N CYS A 294 26.77 7.30 21.00
CA CYS A 294 26.52 6.43 22.14
C CYS A 294 27.26 5.09 22.01
N SER A 295 27.44 4.61 20.78
CA SER A 295 28.10 3.35 20.45
C SER A 295 29.55 3.31 20.94
N THR A 296 29.98 2.13 21.41
CA THR A 296 31.40 1.87 21.70
C THR A 296 32.09 1.06 20.60
N ASN A 297 31.33 0.57 19.61
CA ASN A 297 31.85 -0.16 18.46
C ASN A 297 32.09 0.75 17.26
N VAL A 298 33.26 1.40 17.26
CA VAL A 298 33.69 2.32 16.20
C VAL A 298 33.77 1.62 14.83
N GLU A 299 34.05 0.33 14.79
CA GLU A 299 34.17 -0.41 13.54
C GLU A 299 32.81 -0.63 12.87
N SER A 300 31.78 -1.02 13.65
CA SER A 300 30.42 -1.14 13.14
C SER A 300 29.87 0.20 12.66
N VAL A 301 30.13 1.30 13.40
CA VAL A 301 29.76 2.66 12.96
C VAL A 301 30.38 2.99 11.59
N LYS A 302 31.68 2.70 11.40
CA LYS A 302 32.34 2.92 10.09
C LYS A 302 31.77 2.04 8.98
N ARG A 303 31.44 0.78 9.29
CA ARG A 303 30.85 -0.16 8.33
C ARG A 303 29.48 0.32 7.86
N ILE A 304 28.62 0.75 8.78
CA ILE A 304 27.30 1.34 8.46
C ILE A 304 27.46 2.56 7.56
N ARG A 305 28.35 3.50 7.93
CA ARG A 305 28.64 4.70 7.11
C ARG A 305 29.09 4.35 5.70
N ARG A 306 29.95 3.34 5.58
CA ARG A 306 30.39 2.84 4.27
C ARG A 306 29.21 2.30 3.48
N CYS A 307 28.36 1.46 4.08
CA CYS A 307 27.17 0.91 3.42
C CYS A 307 26.24 2.02 2.91
N ILE A 308 25.96 3.04 3.73
CA ILE A 308 25.12 4.19 3.33
C ILE A 308 25.75 4.91 2.14
N SER A 309 27.06 5.20 2.18
CA SER A 309 27.76 5.95 1.11
C SER A 309 27.86 5.25 -0.25
N VAL A 310 27.66 3.93 -0.31
CA VAL A 310 27.73 3.17 -1.57
C VAL A 310 26.35 2.75 -2.08
N TRP A 311 25.32 2.88 -1.25
CA TRP A 311 23.96 2.50 -1.57
C TRP A 311 23.11 3.76 -1.77
N GLU A 312 22.92 4.13 -3.04
CA GLU A 312 22.24 5.37 -3.45
C GLU A 312 20.90 5.60 -2.74
N TYR A 313 20.08 4.54 -2.60
CA TYR A 313 18.81 4.63 -1.88
C TYR A 313 18.99 5.01 -0.41
N ALA A 314 19.95 4.42 0.31
CA ALA A 314 20.21 4.78 1.70
C ALA A 314 20.84 6.16 1.86
N GLU A 315 21.67 6.60 0.93
CA GLU A 315 22.22 7.95 0.93
C GLU A 315 21.11 9.00 0.75
N GLU A 316 20.19 8.77 -0.19
CA GLU A 316 19.03 9.63 -0.41
C GLU A 316 18.08 9.62 0.80
N LEU A 317 17.82 8.45 1.36
CA LEU A 317 16.98 8.29 2.55
C LEU A 317 17.60 9.00 3.77
N GLU A 318 18.91 8.85 3.99
CA GLU A 318 19.64 9.57 5.05
C GLU A 318 19.50 11.09 4.87
N LYS A 319 19.69 11.58 3.65
CA LYS A 319 19.53 13.02 3.36
C LYS A 319 18.13 13.51 3.70
N TRP A 320 17.08 12.78 3.32
CA TRP A 320 15.70 13.17 3.63
C TRP A 320 15.41 13.18 5.13
N ILE A 321 15.97 12.23 5.88
CA ILE A 321 15.85 12.17 7.35
C ILE A 321 16.53 13.40 7.97
N LEU A 322 17.78 13.69 7.58
CA LEU A 322 18.55 14.81 8.13
C LEU A 322 17.97 16.18 7.75
N GLU A 323 17.26 16.28 6.62
CA GLU A 323 16.55 17.48 6.18
C GLU A 323 15.12 17.56 6.76
N GLU A 324 14.72 16.65 7.66
CA GLU A 324 13.37 16.55 8.27
C GLU A 324 12.22 16.51 7.23
N LYS A 325 12.50 15.97 6.03
CA LYS A 325 11.50 15.83 4.96
C LYS A 325 10.56 14.65 5.17
N ILE A 326 11.01 13.66 5.92
CA ILE A 326 10.25 12.45 6.24
C ILE A 326 10.30 12.18 7.74
N ASP A 327 9.22 11.62 8.28
CA ASP A 327 9.22 10.96 9.58
C ASP A 327 9.69 9.51 9.39
N PRO A 328 10.85 9.09 9.93
CA PRO A 328 11.36 7.73 9.76
C PRO A 328 10.39 6.64 10.24
N PHE A 329 9.57 6.94 11.25
CA PHE A 329 8.63 5.99 11.85
C PHE A 329 7.33 5.87 11.07
N GLY A 330 6.90 6.95 10.43
CA GLY A 330 5.74 7.00 9.54
C GLY A 330 6.07 6.84 8.05
N TYR A 331 7.34 6.64 7.69
CA TYR A 331 7.77 6.60 6.29
C TYR A 331 7.22 5.35 5.60
N ALA A 332 6.44 5.55 4.55
CA ALA A 332 5.93 4.51 3.68
C ALA A 332 6.26 4.90 2.24
N ASP A 333 7.32 4.29 1.70
CA ASP A 333 7.75 4.55 0.34
C ASP A 333 6.85 3.86 -0.69
N SER A 334 6.73 4.45 -1.86
CA SER A 334 5.98 3.85 -2.97
C SER A 334 6.61 4.22 -4.29
N VAL A 335 6.54 3.32 -5.25
CA VAL A 335 7.10 3.55 -6.58
C VAL A 335 6.08 4.36 -7.38
N GLU A 336 6.36 5.65 -7.59
CA GLU A 336 5.41 6.61 -8.18
C GLU A 336 4.83 6.12 -9.52
N SER A 337 5.69 5.59 -10.38
CA SER A 337 5.29 5.04 -11.69
C SER A 337 4.30 3.88 -11.55
N LEU A 338 4.49 2.99 -10.56
CA LEU A 338 3.58 1.88 -10.27
C LEU A 338 2.28 2.35 -9.60
N GLU A 339 2.31 3.37 -8.74
CA GLU A 339 1.09 3.93 -8.15
C GLU A 339 0.25 4.67 -9.18
N ASN A 340 0.87 5.38 -10.12
CA ASN A 340 0.17 5.97 -11.26
C ASN A 340 -0.46 4.90 -12.15
N PHE A 341 0.26 3.82 -12.42
CA PHE A 341 -0.27 2.65 -13.14
C PHE A 341 -1.46 2.02 -12.41
N LYS A 342 -1.35 1.80 -11.10
CA LYS A 342 -2.45 1.28 -10.28
C LYS A 342 -3.65 2.21 -10.33
N LYS A 343 -3.45 3.52 -10.20
CA LYS A 343 -4.54 4.50 -10.25
C LYS A 343 -5.32 4.44 -11.56
N GLU A 344 -4.62 4.28 -12.68
CA GLU A 344 -5.23 4.24 -14.01
C GLU A 344 -5.92 2.91 -14.30
N PHE A 345 -5.29 1.78 -13.95
CA PHE A 345 -5.74 0.45 -14.43
C PHE A 345 -6.32 -0.47 -13.34
N LEU A 346 -5.97 -0.25 -12.07
CA LEU A 346 -6.26 -1.18 -10.97
C LEU A 346 -7.07 -0.57 -9.83
N ALA A 347 -7.20 0.76 -9.74
CA ALA A 347 -7.90 1.41 -8.64
C ALA A 347 -9.36 0.96 -8.63
N GLU A 348 -9.68 0.09 -7.67
CA GLU A 348 -11.04 -0.19 -7.30
C GLU A 348 -11.65 1.06 -6.67
N LEU A 349 -12.84 1.42 -7.12
CA LEU A 349 -13.57 2.54 -6.54
C LEU A 349 -13.89 2.22 -5.07
N ASN A 350 -13.53 3.14 -4.16
CA ASN A 350 -13.82 3.00 -2.73
C ASN A 350 -15.30 3.27 -2.46
N ILE A 351 -16.09 2.22 -2.62
CA ILE A 351 -17.54 2.28 -2.51
C ILE A 351 -17.95 1.84 -1.10
N PRO A 352 -18.76 2.63 -0.37
CA PRO A 352 -19.17 2.31 1.00
C PRO A 352 -19.72 0.89 1.14
N LYS A 353 -19.38 0.17 2.21
CA LYS A 353 -19.90 -1.18 2.46
C LYS A 353 -21.42 -1.15 2.71
N SER A 354 -22.13 -2.17 2.23
CA SER A 354 -23.53 -2.41 2.56
C SER A 354 -23.68 -2.70 4.05
N ILE A 355 -24.70 -2.14 4.70
CA ILE A 355 -25.00 -2.33 6.13
C ILE A 355 -26.34 -3.05 6.35
N GLY A 356 -26.97 -3.56 5.30
CA GLY A 356 -28.15 -4.42 5.41
C GLY A 356 -29.45 -3.72 5.83
N LYS A 357 -29.56 -2.40 5.62
CA LYS A 357 -30.85 -1.68 5.79
C LYS A 357 -31.82 -2.05 4.66
N GLU A 358 -33.13 -1.98 4.92
CA GLU A 358 -34.15 -2.16 3.87
C GLU A 358 -34.29 -0.89 3.00
N LYS A 359 -34.24 -1.06 1.67
CA LYS A 359 -34.55 0.01 0.69
C LYS A 359 -36.03 0.00 0.32
N LYS A 360 -36.61 1.18 0.13
CA LYS A 360 -37.96 1.31 -0.44
C LYS A 360 -37.92 0.98 -1.93
N SER A 361 -38.97 0.33 -2.42
CA SER A 361 -39.07 -0.13 -3.81
C SER A 361 -39.03 1.00 -4.86
N ASN A 362 -39.16 2.28 -4.48
CA ASN A 362 -39.01 3.43 -5.35
C ASN A 362 -37.58 3.97 -5.45
N GLU A 363 -36.63 3.38 -4.71
CA GLU A 363 -35.24 3.83 -4.64
C GLU A 363 -34.32 3.09 -5.62
N TYR A 364 -34.70 1.87 -6.03
CA TYR A 364 -33.94 0.99 -6.91
C TYR A 364 -34.83 0.38 -8.02
N PHE A 365 -34.24 -0.32 -9.00
CA PHE A 365 -35.00 -1.06 -10.02
C PHE A 365 -35.38 -2.46 -9.51
N CYS A 366 -36.65 -2.84 -9.64
CA CYS A 366 -37.12 -4.17 -9.25
C CYS A 366 -36.94 -5.15 -10.42
N TYR A 367 -36.46 -6.36 -10.13
CA TYR A 367 -36.21 -7.38 -11.14
C TYR A 367 -37.50 -8.01 -11.69
N ALA A 368 -37.40 -8.56 -12.89
CA ALA A 368 -38.48 -9.32 -13.50
C ALA A 368 -38.65 -10.69 -12.80
N SER A 369 -39.90 -11.14 -12.66
CA SER A 369 -40.19 -12.50 -12.18
C SER A 369 -39.49 -13.54 -13.07
N GLY A 370 -38.65 -14.40 -12.46
CA GLY A 370 -37.92 -15.46 -13.15
C GLY A 370 -36.52 -15.11 -13.67
N LYS A 371 -36.03 -13.86 -13.49
CA LYS A 371 -34.62 -13.51 -13.72
C LYS A 371 -33.85 -13.51 -12.38
N LYS A 372 -32.58 -13.92 -12.42
CA LYS A 372 -31.68 -13.86 -11.25
C LYS A 372 -31.45 -12.39 -10.88
N GLU A 373 -31.56 -12.08 -9.59
CA GLU A 373 -31.19 -10.76 -9.07
C GLU A 373 -29.68 -10.55 -9.22
N ILE A 374 -29.26 -9.39 -9.75
CA ILE A 374 -27.85 -9.01 -9.79
C ILE A 374 -27.38 -8.75 -8.35
N ASP A 375 -26.37 -9.50 -7.92
CA ASP A 375 -25.69 -9.29 -6.64
C ASP A 375 -24.66 -8.14 -6.71
N GLU A 376 -24.01 -7.82 -5.59
CA GLU A 376 -23.05 -6.71 -5.55
C GLU A 376 -21.85 -6.93 -6.48
N VAL A 377 -21.41 -8.17 -6.64
CA VAL A 377 -20.24 -8.54 -7.44
C VAL A 377 -20.58 -8.44 -8.93
N GLU A 378 -21.69 -9.02 -9.35
CA GLU A 378 -22.20 -8.91 -10.72
C GLU A 378 -22.48 -7.45 -11.09
N CYS A 379 -23.00 -6.65 -10.16
CA CYS A 379 -23.29 -5.24 -10.41
C CYS A 379 -22.01 -4.40 -10.59
N ARG A 380 -20.93 -4.71 -9.84
CA ARG A 380 -19.61 -4.08 -10.01
C ARG A 380 -18.98 -4.45 -11.37
N LYS A 381 -19.06 -5.72 -11.76
CA LYS A 381 -18.59 -6.18 -13.07
C LYS A 381 -19.32 -5.47 -14.22
N LEU A 382 -20.65 -5.37 -14.12
CA LEU A 382 -21.47 -4.63 -15.08
C LEU A 382 -21.07 -3.15 -15.15
N TYR A 383 -20.88 -2.49 -14.00
CA TYR A 383 -20.46 -1.09 -13.98
C TYR A 383 -19.09 -0.88 -14.66
N LYS A 384 -18.12 -1.75 -14.38
CA LYS A 384 -16.80 -1.72 -15.03
C LYS A 384 -16.91 -1.85 -16.55
N ALA A 385 -17.64 -2.86 -17.03
CA ALA A 385 -17.83 -3.06 -18.47
C ALA A 385 -18.53 -1.87 -19.16
N LEU A 386 -19.45 -1.19 -18.47
CA LEU A 386 -20.08 0.05 -18.96
C LEU A 386 -19.10 1.24 -18.98
N ALA A 387 -18.22 1.35 -17.99
CA ALA A 387 -17.20 2.40 -17.94
C ALA A 387 -16.13 2.20 -19.02
N ASP A 388 -15.67 0.98 -19.23
CA ASP A 388 -14.67 0.62 -20.26
C ASP A 388 -15.15 0.98 -21.68
N GLU A 389 -16.45 0.84 -21.94
CA GLU A 389 -17.11 1.21 -23.21
C GLU A 389 -17.57 2.68 -23.25
N ARG A 390 -17.13 3.49 -22.28
CA ARG A 390 -17.41 4.93 -22.16
C ARG A 390 -18.90 5.26 -22.11
N LEU A 391 -19.70 4.41 -21.47
CA LEU A 391 -21.13 4.62 -21.23
C LEU A 391 -21.41 5.26 -19.85
N LEU A 392 -20.50 5.06 -18.91
CA LEU A 392 -20.45 5.68 -17.59
C LEU A 392 -19.03 6.22 -17.34
N GLU A 393 -18.91 7.17 -16.41
CA GLU A 393 -17.61 7.63 -15.92
C GLU A 393 -17.13 6.72 -14.79
N TRP A 394 -15.84 6.36 -14.75
CA TRP A 394 -15.22 5.57 -13.69
C TRP A 394 -14.88 6.45 -12.49
N ASN A 395 -15.84 6.61 -11.56
CA ASN A 395 -15.64 7.36 -10.33
C ASN A 395 -16.57 6.87 -9.19
N GLU A 396 -16.18 7.18 -7.95
CA GLU A 396 -16.84 6.66 -6.74
C GLU A 396 -18.32 7.04 -6.65
N GLU A 397 -18.67 8.29 -6.98
CA GLU A 397 -20.04 8.81 -6.86
C GLU A 397 -20.99 8.14 -7.88
N THR A 398 -20.52 7.96 -9.12
CA THR A 398 -21.28 7.30 -10.18
C THR A 398 -21.44 5.82 -9.87
N CYS A 399 -20.38 5.15 -9.41
CA CYS A 399 -20.48 3.73 -9.06
C CYS A 399 -21.34 3.49 -7.82
N PHE A 400 -21.21 4.32 -6.78
CA PHE A 400 -22.10 4.31 -5.62
C PHE A 400 -23.57 4.46 -6.04
N SER A 401 -23.87 5.47 -6.85
CA SER A 401 -25.23 5.74 -7.33
C SER A 401 -25.75 4.61 -8.22
N PHE A 402 -24.89 4.05 -9.08
CA PHE A 402 -25.21 2.91 -9.92
C PHE A 402 -25.54 1.67 -9.09
N MET A 403 -24.62 1.24 -8.21
CA MET A 403 -24.83 0.08 -7.33
C MET A 403 -26.09 0.25 -6.46
N TYR A 404 -26.30 1.43 -5.88
CA TYR A 404 -27.47 1.71 -5.02
C TYR A 404 -28.79 1.52 -5.77
N ARG A 405 -28.87 1.99 -7.02
CA ARG A 405 -30.07 1.93 -7.86
C ARG A 405 -30.27 0.56 -8.52
N MET A 406 -29.18 -0.13 -8.86
CA MET A 406 -29.20 -1.31 -9.72
C MET A 406 -29.19 -2.62 -8.91
N CYS A 407 -28.57 -2.64 -7.72
CA CYS A 407 -28.48 -3.82 -6.86
C CYS A 407 -29.38 -3.66 -5.62
N PRO A 408 -30.50 -4.39 -5.46
CA PRO A 408 -31.42 -4.26 -4.33
C PRO A 408 -30.79 -4.54 -2.96
N SER A 409 -29.82 -5.45 -2.87
CA SER A 409 -29.16 -5.82 -1.61
C SER A 409 -28.11 -4.81 -1.13
N TYR A 410 -27.63 -3.93 -2.02
CA TYR A 410 -26.58 -2.96 -1.68
C TYR A 410 -27.15 -1.73 -0.92
N THR A 411 -26.96 -1.67 0.40
CA THR A 411 -27.57 -0.66 1.28
C THR A 411 -26.56 -0.01 2.23
N PRO A 412 -25.75 0.94 1.75
CA PRO A 412 -24.71 1.62 2.53
C PRO A 412 -25.27 2.70 3.48
N LYS A 413 -24.41 3.21 4.38
CA LYS A 413 -24.75 4.28 5.35
C LYS A 413 -25.05 5.65 4.71
N LYS A 414 -24.63 5.88 3.46
CA LYS A 414 -24.88 7.12 2.71
C LYS A 414 -26.31 7.08 2.13
N ASP A 415 -27.18 7.96 2.63
CA ASP A 415 -28.63 7.85 2.41
C ASP A 415 -29.15 8.48 1.10
N THR A 416 -28.30 9.14 0.28
CA THR A 416 -28.79 9.85 -0.92
C THR A 416 -27.87 9.67 -2.14
N PRO A 417 -28.25 8.83 -3.13
CA PRO A 417 -27.53 8.69 -4.39
C PRO A 417 -27.84 9.85 -5.35
N SER A 418 -26.80 10.36 -5.99
CA SER A 418 -26.92 11.31 -7.10
C SER A 418 -27.59 10.67 -8.33
N PRO A 419 -28.10 11.48 -9.27
CA PRO A 419 -28.45 10.98 -10.60
C PRO A 419 -27.21 10.42 -11.30
N ILE A 420 -27.37 9.27 -11.96
CA ILE A 420 -26.31 8.61 -12.73
C ILE A 420 -26.18 9.35 -14.07
N ILE A 421 -24.98 9.85 -14.37
CA ILE A 421 -24.70 10.48 -15.65
C ILE A 421 -24.42 9.41 -16.70
N TRP A 422 -25.28 9.33 -17.71
CA TRP A 422 -25.16 8.43 -18.85
C TRP A 422 -24.47 9.11 -20.03
N LEU A 423 -23.36 8.54 -20.48
CA LEU A 423 -22.54 9.05 -21.59
C LEU A 423 -22.94 8.45 -22.95
N GLY A 424 -23.68 7.33 -22.93
CA GLY A 424 -24.14 6.64 -24.13
C GLY A 424 -25.38 7.23 -24.78
N THR A 425 -25.90 6.54 -25.80
CA THR A 425 -27.17 6.90 -26.42
C THR A 425 -28.36 6.51 -25.52
N THR A 426 -29.49 7.19 -25.68
CA THR A 426 -30.73 6.85 -24.97
C THR A 426 -31.20 5.41 -25.27
N ARG A 427 -30.97 4.92 -26.50
CA ARG A 427 -31.29 3.55 -26.89
C ARG A 427 -30.52 2.54 -26.04
N GLU A 428 -29.21 2.73 -25.89
CA GLU A 428 -28.34 1.84 -25.12
C GLU A 428 -28.68 1.82 -23.63
N LEU A 429 -29.06 2.96 -23.06
CA LEU A 429 -29.61 3.02 -21.70
C LEU A 429 -30.87 2.16 -21.59
N PHE A 430 -31.78 2.25 -22.56
CA PHE A 430 -32.99 1.44 -22.54
C PHE A 430 -32.70 -0.05 -22.76
N ASN A 431 -31.68 -0.42 -23.54
CA ASN A 431 -31.22 -1.81 -23.65
C ASN A 431 -30.71 -2.34 -22.30
N LEU A 432 -29.87 -1.56 -21.57
CA LEU A 432 -29.39 -1.92 -20.23
C LEU A 432 -30.54 -2.19 -19.27
N ILE A 433 -31.50 -1.25 -19.20
CA ILE A 433 -32.63 -1.36 -18.27
C ILE A 433 -33.53 -2.57 -18.61
N TRP A 434 -33.73 -2.84 -19.89
CA TRP A 434 -34.56 -3.96 -20.35
C TRP A 434 -33.91 -5.34 -20.16
N GLU A 435 -32.59 -5.41 -20.26
CA GLU A 435 -31.85 -6.65 -20.06
C GLU A 435 -32.04 -7.18 -18.63
N TYR A 436 -32.09 -6.29 -17.64
CA TYR A 436 -32.07 -6.69 -16.23
C TYR A 436 -33.43 -6.55 -15.50
N TYR A 437 -34.38 -5.75 -15.97
CA TYR A 437 -35.55 -5.38 -15.16
C TYR A 437 -36.90 -5.42 -15.91
N GLU A 438 -38.02 -5.43 -15.17
CA GLU A 438 -39.36 -5.69 -15.69
C GLU A 438 -39.94 -4.60 -16.61
N GLY A 439 -40.61 -5.01 -17.70
CA GLY A 439 -41.25 -4.14 -18.70
C GLY A 439 -42.56 -3.46 -18.29
N SER A 440 -42.74 -3.07 -17.02
CA SER A 440 -43.85 -2.20 -16.62
C SER A 440 -43.60 -0.75 -17.06
N THR A 441 -44.63 0.08 -17.24
CA THR A 441 -44.43 1.51 -17.61
C THR A 441 -43.65 2.30 -16.54
N LYS A 442 -43.72 1.85 -15.28
CA LYS A 442 -43.04 2.47 -14.12
C LYS A 442 -41.52 2.38 -14.21
N ILE A 443 -40.97 1.42 -14.97
CA ILE A 443 -39.52 1.28 -15.10
C ILE A 443 -38.92 2.47 -15.83
N TRP A 444 -39.60 2.96 -16.86
CA TRP A 444 -39.11 4.08 -17.66
C TRP A 444 -39.18 5.39 -16.86
N GLU A 445 -40.17 5.54 -15.99
CA GLU A 445 -40.24 6.65 -15.05
C GLU A 445 -39.06 6.63 -14.07
N LYS A 446 -38.66 5.45 -13.58
CA LYS A 446 -37.43 5.27 -12.78
C LYS A 446 -36.18 5.59 -13.58
N THR A 447 -36.06 5.11 -14.83
CA THR A 447 -34.93 5.45 -15.70
C THR A 447 -34.83 6.96 -15.90
N ARG A 448 -35.95 7.64 -16.13
CA ARG A 448 -36.02 9.10 -16.25
C ARG A 448 -35.57 9.81 -14.97
N LYS A 449 -35.89 9.25 -13.81
CA LYS A 449 -35.54 9.82 -12.49
C LYS A 449 -34.08 9.57 -12.10
N PHE A 450 -33.53 8.42 -12.47
CA PHE A 450 -32.22 7.97 -11.97
C PHE A 450 -31.09 8.29 -12.93
N PHE A 451 -31.35 8.39 -14.23
CA PHE A 451 -30.32 8.65 -15.23
C PHE A 451 -30.54 9.99 -15.92
N HIS A 452 -29.46 10.77 -16.04
CA HIS A 452 -29.42 12.00 -16.81
C HIS A 452 -28.29 11.94 -17.84
N ASN A 453 -28.36 12.74 -18.91
CA ASN A 453 -27.21 12.91 -19.80
C ASN A 453 -26.17 13.87 -19.18
N ILE A 454 -25.06 14.10 -19.90
CA ILE A 454 -23.97 15.02 -19.49
C ILE A 454 -24.43 16.45 -19.15
N ASN A 455 -25.58 16.88 -19.64
CA ASN A 455 -26.15 18.21 -19.39
C ASN A 455 -27.19 18.19 -18.24
N GLY A 456 -27.29 17.08 -17.50
CA GLY A 456 -28.29 16.92 -16.44
C GLY A 456 -29.73 16.72 -16.95
N ILE A 457 -29.91 16.45 -18.25
CA ILE A 457 -31.25 16.31 -18.86
C ILE A 457 -31.68 14.83 -18.79
N PRO A 458 -32.87 14.52 -18.25
CA PRO A 458 -33.36 13.15 -18.19
C PRO A 458 -33.79 12.61 -19.57
N PRO A 459 -33.71 11.28 -19.80
CA PRO A 459 -34.05 10.67 -21.08
C PRO A 459 -35.54 10.82 -21.42
N LYS A 460 -35.83 10.96 -22.72
CA LYS A 460 -37.20 10.93 -23.24
C LYS A 460 -37.70 9.49 -23.28
N ILE A 461 -38.73 9.19 -22.49
CA ILE A 461 -39.24 7.82 -22.31
C ILE A 461 -40.30 7.40 -23.34
N ASN A 462 -40.74 8.31 -24.21
CA ASN A 462 -41.70 7.99 -25.26
C ASN A 462 -41.09 6.98 -26.24
N GLY A 463 -41.71 5.80 -26.35
CA GLY A 463 -41.21 4.71 -27.20
C GLY A 463 -40.02 3.93 -26.63
N ALA A 464 -39.69 4.09 -25.34
CA ALA A 464 -38.55 3.41 -24.69
C ALA A 464 -38.59 1.88 -24.88
N LYS A 465 -39.77 1.26 -24.73
CA LYS A 465 -39.97 -0.17 -24.98
C LYS A 465 -39.52 -0.59 -26.38
N ASN A 466 -39.88 0.15 -27.42
CA ASN A 466 -39.51 -0.20 -28.80
C ASN A 466 -38.00 -0.04 -29.06
N GLN A 467 -37.36 0.93 -28.40
CA GLN A 467 -35.91 1.14 -28.48
C GLN A 467 -35.12 0.04 -27.76
N ALA A 468 -35.70 -0.53 -26.70
CA ALA A 468 -35.04 -1.50 -25.84
C ALA A 468 -34.98 -2.95 -26.40
N ILE A 469 -35.93 -3.32 -27.28
CA ILE A 469 -36.12 -4.71 -27.75
C ILE A 469 -34.89 -5.28 -28.47
N SER A 470 -34.09 -4.45 -29.13
CA SER A 470 -32.90 -4.88 -29.87
C SER A 470 -31.65 -4.17 -29.33
N PRO A 471 -30.76 -4.90 -28.62
CA PRO A 471 -29.46 -4.40 -28.18
C PRO A 471 -28.65 -3.81 -29.35
N SER A 472 -27.94 -2.71 -29.09
CA SER A 472 -26.88 -2.28 -30.00
C SER A 472 -25.75 -3.31 -30.00
N ALA A 473 -24.93 -3.34 -31.07
CA ALA A 473 -23.75 -4.22 -31.11
C ALA A 473 -22.81 -3.98 -29.92
N ARG A 474 -22.67 -2.72 -29.48
CA ARG A 474 -21.88 -2.36 -28.30
C ARG A 474 -22.46 -2.97 -27.02
N MET A 475 -23.76 -2.81 -26.77
CA MET A 475 -24.41 -3.40 -25.59
C MET A 475 -24.41 -4.92 -25.61
N GLN A 476 -24.57 -5.53 -26.78
CA GLN A 476 -24.51 -6.99 -26.93
C GLN A 476 -23.14 -7.53 -26.49
N ARG A 477 -22.03 -6.89 -26.89
CA ARG A 477 -20.67 -7.27 -26.44
C ARG A 477 -20.52 -7.18 -24.91
N ILE A 478 -21.05 -6.11 -24.31
CA ILE A 478 -21.03 -5.93 -22.85
C ILE A 478 -21.78 -7.07 -22.17
N PHE A 479 -23.00 -7.39 -22.62
CA PHE A 479 -23.78 -8.48 -22.04
C PHE A 479 -23.13 -9.85 -22.20
N ASP A 480 -22.48 -10.09 -23.34
CA ASP A 480 -21.80 -11.36 -23.59
C ASP A 480 -20.50 -11.49 -22.78
N SER A 481 -19.83 -10.39 -22.40
CA SER A 481 -18.67 -10.42 -21.49
C SER A 481 -19.01 -10.71 -20.02
N LEU A 482 -20.29 -10.69 -19.66
CA LEU A 482 -20.79 -10.88 -18.29
C LEU A 482 -21.42 -12.28 -18.07
N LYS A 483 -21.50 -13.10 -19.11
CA LYS A 483 -21.91 -14.51 -19.06
C LYS A 483 -20.68 -15.39 -18.93
#